data_AF-A0A377I9G5-F1
#
_entry.id   AF-A0A377I9G5-F1
#
_cell.length_a   1.000
_cell.length_b   1.000
_cell.length_c   1.000
_cell.angle_alpha   90.00
_cell.angle_beta   90.00
_cell.angle_gamma   90.00
#
_symmetry.space_group_name_H-M   'P 1'
#
loop_
_entity.id
_entity.type
_entity.pdbx_description
1 polymer ?
#
loop_
_entity_poly.entity_id
_entity_poly.type
_entity_poly.pdbx_seq_one_letter_code
_entity_poly.pdbx_strand_id
1 'polypeptide(L)'
;MSKLIDFLNKIKCRHVACLFVMYLIYLPFQPWIIAEITTPIRKKMIEEDAIQIYVQPDEWRRLRGITSVATASTPPLKWKFLWEVEQSDIHFPKTIEFEGRTYKASFIDEKTHIILYINDDKVNRKSFGGCVFSSTYHIYYDPVILRIIATSKDVRGLYPAYLAGGYLIVGELDNYSKLKSFWQKNYNF
;
A
#
# COMPACT_ATOMS: atom_id res chain seq x y z
N MET A 1 -20.17 50.39 37.49
CA MET A 1 -20.19 49.80 36.13
C MET A 1 -18.81 49.41 35.59
N SER A 2 -17.71 50.13 35.85
CA SER A 2 -16.38 49.77 35.30
C SER A 2 -15.85 48.39 35.78
N LYS A 3 -15.94 48.07 37.08
CA LYS A 3 -15.42 46.80 37.64
C LYS A 3 -16.03 45.53 37.03
N LEU A 4 -17.31 45.59 36.63
CA LEU A 4 -18.01 44.47 36.00
C LEU A 4 -17.54 44.27 34.54
N ILE A 5 -17.34 45.37 33.81
CA ILE A 5 -16.83 45.36 32.44
C ILE A 5 -15.37 44.87 32.42
N ASP A 6 -14.55 45.32 33.37
CA ASP A 6 -13.16 44.87 33.50
C ASP A 6 -13.07 43.39 33.85
N PHE A 7 -13.96 42.89 34.73
CA PHE A 7 -14.05 41.47 35.06
C PHE A 7 -14.48 40.61 33.85
N LEU A 8 -15.50 41.04 33.11
CA LEU A 8 -15.97 40.35 31.90
C LEU A 8 -14.90 40.35 30.78
N ASN A 9 -14.15 41.46 30.62
CA ASN A 9 -13.05 41.53 29.65
C ASN A 9 -11.87 40.64 30.05
N LYS A 10 -11.55 40.54 31.35
CA LYS A 10 -10.50 39.64 31.86
C LYS A 10 -10.87 38.17 31.64
N ILE A 11 -12.14 37.81 31.84
CA ILE A 11 -12.66 36.47 31.53
C ILE A 11 -12.55 36.20 30.02
N LYS A 12 -13.04 37.09 29.17
CA LYS A 12 -12.95 36.92 27.70
C LYS A 12 -11.51 36.78 27.22
N CYS A 13 -10.60 37.63 27.71
CA CYS A 13 -9.18 37.58 27.35
C CYS A 13 -8.52 36.26 27.79
N ARG A 14 -8.85 35.75 28.97
CA ARG A 14 -8.40 34.43 29.45
C ARG A 14 -8.92 33.29 28.58
N HIS A 15 -10.19 33.33 28.17
CA HIS A 15 -10.77 32.30 27.30
C HIS A 15 -10.14 32.31 25.90
N VAL A 16 -9.91 33.50 25.33
CA VAL A 16 -9.24 33.66 24.03
C VAL A 16 -7.80 33.15 24.11
N ALA A 17 -7.06 33.48 25.17
CA ALA A 17 -5.71 32.96 25.38
C ALA A 17 -5.70 31.42 25.54
N CYS A 18 -6.65 30.85 26.29
CA CYS A 18 -6.79 29.40 26.41
C CYS A 18 -7.08 28.73 25.06
N LEU A 19 -8.00 29.28 24.25
CA LEU A 19 -8.29 28.76 22.92
C LEU A 19 -7.07 28.84 21.99
N PHE A 20 -6.31 29.93 22.07
CA PHE A 20 -5.07 30.09 21.30
C PHE A 20 -4.02 29.05 21.69
N VAL A 21 -3.81 28.82 22.99
CA VAL A 21 -2.88 27.78 23.48
C VAL A 21 -3.34 26.39 23.06
N MET A 22 -4.64 26.09 23.17
CA MET A 22 -5.20 24.81 22.70
C MET A 22 -4.99 24.62 21.19
N TYR A 23 -5.15 25.67 20.40
CA TYR A 23 -4.88 25.63 18.97
C TYR A 23 -3.40 25.37 18.66
N LEU A 24 -2.48 26.04 19.35
CA LEU A 24 -1.04 25.80 19.19
C LEU A 24 -0.64 24.37 19.56
N ILE A 25 -1.24 23.79 20.60
CA ILE A 25 -1.03 22.39 20.98
C ILE A 25 -1.60 21.44 19.91
N TYR A 26 -2.68 21.83 19.23
CA TYR A 26 -3.34 21.02 18.20
C TYR A 26 -2.62 21.06 16.84
N LEU A 27 -1.94 22.16 16.49
CA LEU A 27 -1.26 22.34 15.20
C LEU A 27 -0.36 21.15 14.78
N PRO A 28 0.49 20.58 15.65
CA PRO A 28 1.29 19.41 15.29
C PRO A 28 0.45 18.18 14.97
N PHE A 29 -0.75 18.02 15.53
CA PHE A 29 -1.60 16.85 15.31
C PHE A 29 -2.50 16.96 14.06
N GLN A 30 -2.59 18.14 13.43
CA GLN A 30 -3.36 18.32 12.20
C GLN A 30 -2.99 17.34 11.06
N PRO A 31 -1.70 17.04 10.78
CA PRO A 31 -1.33 16.09 9.74
C PRO A 31 -1.88 14.69 9.98
N TRP A 32 -1.97 14.25 11.24
CA TRP A 32 -2.55 12.95 11.60
C TRP A 32 -4.04 12.92 11.23
N ILE A 33 -4.80 13.92 11.66
CA ILE A 33 -6.25 13.99 11.40
C ILE A 33 -6.52 14.10 9.89
N ILE A 34 -5.72 14.89 9.18
CA ILE A 34 -5.79 14.96 7.72
C ILE A 34 -5.52 13.58 7.11
N ALA A 35 -4.50 12.85 7.56
CA ALA A 35 -4.16 11.51 7.06
C ALA A 35 -5.32 10.51 7.29
N GLU A 36 -5.92 10.51 8.47
CA GLU A 36 -7.06 9.65 8.83
C GLU A 36 -8.29 9.91 7.94
N ILE A 37 -8.58 11.18 7.64
CA ILE A 37 -9.75 11.55 6.83
C ILE A 37 -9.49 11.26 5.34
N THR A 38 -8.30 11.61 4.85
CA THR A 38 -8.02 11.61 3.40
C THR A 38 -7.57 10.25 2.87
N THR A 39 -6.99 9.38 3.71
CA THR A 39 -6.52 8.04 3.28
C THR A 39 -7.67 7.15 2.79
N PRO A 40 -8.80 7.00 3.52
CA PRO A 40 -9.95 6.21 3.05
C PRO A 40 -10.54 6.74 1.75
N ILE A 41 -10.61 8.07 1.60
CA ILE A 41 -11.10 8.71 0.36
C ILE A 41 -10.21 8.30 -0.82
N ARG A 42 -8.87 8.41 -0.67
CA ARG A 42 -7.94 8.02 -1.73
C ARG A 42 -7.99 6.52 -2.05
N LYS A 43 -8.17 5.66 -1.04
CA LYS A 43 -8.36 4.23 -1.26
C LYS A 43 -9.61 3.98 -2.11
N LYS A 44 -10.71 4.66 -1.81
CA LYS A 44 -11.96 4.56 -2.58
C LYS A 44 -11.82 5.07 -4.01
N MET A 45 -11.04 6.13 -4.23
CA MET A 45 -10.78 6.67 -5.57
C MET A 45 -10.02 5.72 -6.49
N ILE A 46 -9.31 4.73 -5.95
CA ILE A 46 -8.56 3.75 -6.75
C ILE A 46 -9.21 2.37 -6.73
N GLU A 47 -10.35 2.18 -6.07
CA GLU A 47 -10.90 0.86 -5.75
C GLU A 47 -11.18 0.00 -6.99
N GLU A 48 -11.67 0.60 -8.07
CA GLU A 48 -12.00 -0.12 -9.32
C GLU A 48 -10.74 -0.58 -10.06
N ASP A 49 -9.68 0.24 -10.06
CA ASP A 49 -8.40 -0.03 -10.73
C ASP A 49 -7.33 -0.61 -9.78
N ALA A 50 -7.70 -0.88 -8.53
CA ALA A 50 -6.76 -1.27 -7.48
C ALA A 50 -6.18 -2.66 -7.69
N ILE A 51 -6.94 -3.55 -8.33
CA ILE A 51 -6.54 -4.91 -8.66
C ILE A 51 -6.99 -5.19 -10.08
N GLN A 52 -6.05 -5.53 -10.96
CA GLN A 52 -6.36 -5.96 -12.32
C GLN A 52 -5.80 -7.36 -12.55
N ILE A 53 -6.65 -8.25 -13.08
CA ILE A 53 -6.29 -9.64 -13.43
C ILE A 53 -6.30 -9.74 -14.96
N TYR A 54 -5.14 -9.94 -15.56
CA TYR A 54 -4.93 -9.99 -17.01
C TYR A 54 -5.00 -11.42 -17.56
N VAL A 55 -4.62 -12.42 -16.77
CA VAL A 55 -4.76 -13.84 -17.14
C VAL A 55 -5.63 -14.49 -16.08
N GLN A 56 -6.76 -15.08 -16.46
CA GLN A 56 -7.68 -15.71 -15.51
C GLN A 56 -7.13 -17.07 -15.03
N PRO A 57 -7.53 -17.58 -13.85
CA PRO A 57 -6.96 -18.81 -13.29
C PRO A 57 -7.05 -20.03 -14.21
N ASP A 58 -8.18 -20.21 -14.90
CA ASP A 58 -8.38 -21.33 -15.81
C ASP A 58 -7.54 -21.20 -17.09
N GLU A 59 -7.42 -19.98 -17.62
CA GLU A 59 -6.54 -19.68 -18.75
C GLU A 59 -5.07 -19.91 -18.37
N TRP A 60 -4.67 -19.43 -17.20
CA TRP A 60 -3.32 -19.58 -16.67
C TRP A 60 -2.94 -21.06 -16.51
N ARG A 61 -3.83 -21.87 -15.92
CA ARG A 61 -3.64 -23.33 -15.81
C ARG A 61 -3.49 -23.97 -17.18
N ARG A 62 -4.35 -23.60 -18.14
CA ARG A 62 -4.27 -24.10 -19.52
C ARG A 62 -2.95 -23.75 -20.19
N LEU A 63 -2.49 -22.49 -20.07
CA LEU A 63 -1.23 -22.03 -20.67
C LEU A 63 -0.01 -22.74 -20.07
N ARG A 64 -0.09 -23.14 -18.81
CA ARG A 64 0.96 -23.92 -18.12
C ARG A 64 0.82 -25.44 -18.26
N GLY A 65 -0.25 -25.94 -18.90
CA GLY A 65 -0.53 -27.38 -18.95
C GLY A 65 -0.86 -28.00 -17.59
N ILE A 66 -1.32 -27.20 -16.62
CA ILE A 66 -1.70 -27.66 -15.28
C ILE A 66 -3.10 -28.27 -15.35
N THR A 67 -3.21 -29.55 -15.03
CA THR A 67 -4.49 -30.28 -14.99
C THR A 67 -5.04 -30.46 -13.58
N SER A 68 -4.22 -30.26 -12.55
CA SER A 68 -4.64 -30.35 -11.14
C SER A 68 -5.19 -29.02 -10.63
N VAL A 69 -6.11 -29.12 -9.67
CA VAL A 69 -6.68 -27.97 -8.94
C VAL A 69 -6.27 -28.13 -7.47
N ALA A 70 -5.90 -27.03 -6.82
CA ALA A 70 -5.60 -27.04 -5.40
C ALA A 70 -6.76 -27.63 -4.60
N THR A 71 -6.44 -28.55 -3.70
CA THR A 71 -7.35 -29.14 -2.73
C THR A 71 -7.04 -28.59 -1.34
N ALA A 72 -7.82 -28.97 -0.33
CA ALA A 72 -7.58 -28.57 1.05
C ALA A 72 -6.21 -29.04 1.60
N SER A 73 -5.60 -30.06 0.99
CA SER A 73 -4.27 -30.55 1.37
C SER A 73 -3.12 -29.92 0.58
N THR A 74 -3.41 -29.09 -0.43
CA THR A 74 -2.36 -28.42 -1.22
C THR A 74 -1.62 -27.41 -0.35
N PRO A 75 -0.28 -27.53 -0.20
CA PRO A 75 0.50 -26.59 0.59
C PRO A 75 0.35 -25.14 0.10
N PRO A 76 0.39 -24.14 0.99
CA PRO A 76 0.29 -22.75 0.59
C PRO A 76 1.48 -22.32 -0.26
N LEU A 77 1.28 -21.25 -1.03
CA LEU A 77 2.33 -20.59 -1.79
C LEU A 77 3.37 -20.00 -0.83
N LYS A 78 4.64 -20.14 -1.17
CA LYS A 78 5.77 -19.72 -0.35
C LYS A 78 6.61 -18.73 -1.14
N TRP A 79 6.49 -17.47 -0.75
CA TRP A 79 7.24 -16.38 -1.33
C TRP A 79 8.59 -16.25 -0.63
N LYS A 80 9.66 -16.34 -1.40
CA LYS A 80 11.03 -16.08 -0.95
C LYS A 80 11.59 -14.83 -1.60
N PHE A 81 12.53 -14.19 -0.92
CA PHE A 81 13.30 -13.13 -1.56
C PHE A 81 14.13 -13.70 -2.69
N LEU A 82 14.24 -12.97 -3.80
CA LEU A 82 14.99 -13.45 -4.96
C LEU A 82 16.47 -13.76 -4.65
N TRP A 83 17.08 -13.01 -3.74
CA TRP A 83 18.47 -13.26 -3.33
C TRP A 83 18.63 -14.60 -2.59
N GLU A 84 17.57 -15.18 -2.02
CA GLU A 84 17.61 -16.49 -1.35
C GLU A 84 17.54 -17.65 -2.34
N VAL A 85 17.24 -17.36 -3.62
CA VAL A 85 17.03 -18.34 -4.69
C VAL A 85 17.98 -18.05 -5.86
N GLU A 86 19.14 -17.45 -5.56
CA GLU A 86 20.17 -16.97 -6.52
C GLU A 86 20.71 -18.04 -7.52
N GLN A 87 20.25 -19.29 -7.42
CA GLN A 87 20.61 -20.41 -8.28
C GLN A 87 19.43 -20.99 -9.09
N SER A 88 18.26 -20.33 -9.15
CA SER A 88 17.18 -20.85 -9.98
C SER A 88 17.53 -20.74 -11.47
N ASP A 89 17.40 -21.82 -12.25
CA ASP A 89 17.56 -21.86 -13.72
C ASP A 89 16.52 -21.03 -14.50
N ILE A 90 15.73 -20.21 -13.79
CA ILE A 90 14.57 -19.52 -14.31
C ILE A 90 14.99 -18.13 -14.77
N HIS A 91 14.90 -17.92 -16.08
CA HIS A 91 15.16 -16.62 -16.67
C HIS A 91 13.94 -15.71 -16.57
N PHE A 92 14.12 -14.55 -15.94
CA PHE A 92 13.13 -13.49 -15.86
C PHE A 92 13.82 -12.11 -15.92
N PRO A 93 13.13 -11.06 -16.40
CA PRO A 93 13.72 -9.72 -16.44
C PRO A 93 13.94 -9.18 -15.02
N LYS A 94 15.07 -8.51 -14.74
CA LYS A 94 15.27 -7.92 -13.39
C LYS A 94 14.30 -6.75 -13.12
N THR A 95 13.85 -6.11 -14.19
CA THR A 95 12.93 -4.97 -14.14
C THR A 95 11.89 -5.08 -15.25
N ILE A 96 10.68 -4.62 -14.97
CA ILE A 96 9.60 -4.52 -15.94
C ILE A 96 9.12 -3.07 -16.00
N GLU A 97 8.95 -2.52 -17.20
CA GLU A 97 8.24 -1.26 -17.41
C GLU A 97 6.78 -1.56 -17.73
N PHE A 98 5.88 -0.96 -16.96
CA PHE A 98 4.44 -1.14 -17.13
C PHE A 98 3.73 0.14 -16.73
N GLU A 99 2.80 0.60 -17.58
CA GLU A 99 2.03 1.84 -17.37
C GLU A 99 2.90 3.07 -16.99
N GLY A 100 4.07 3.19 -17.62
CA GLY A 100 5.01 4.29 -17.38
C GLY A 100 5.78 4.21 -16.06
N ARG A 101 5.81 3.05 -15.39
CA ARG A 101 6.55 2.81 -14.13
C ARG A 101 7.51 1.65 -14.27
N THR A 102 8.69 1.77 -13.65
CA THR A 102 9.70 0.70 -13.62
C THR A 102 9.61 -0.10 -12.31
N TYR A 103 9.30 -1.38 -12.41
CA TYR A 103 9.18 -2.29 -11.27
C TYR A 103 10.43 -3.15 -11.13
N LYS A 104 10.81 -3.48 -9.90
CA LYS A 104 11.97 -4.33 -9.61
C LYS A 104 11.51 -5.70 -9.11
N ALA A 105 12.06 -6.76 -9.68
CA ALA A 105 11.84 -8.11 -9.22
C ALA A 105 12.28 -8.20 -7.74
N SER A 106 11.41 -8.71 -6.86
CA SER A 106 11.67 -8.70 -5.41
C SER A 106 11.49 -10.08 -4.78
N PHE A 107 10.43 -10.80 -5.14
CA PHE A 107 10.13 -12.12 -4.58
C PHE A 107 9.81 -13.14 -5.68
N ILE A 108 10.01 -14.40 -5.35
CA ILE A 108 9.61 -15.55 -6.17
C ILE A 108 8.80 -16.53 -5.31
N ASP A 109 7.73 -17.06 -5.87
CA ASP A 109 7.06 -18.22 -5.28
C ASP A 109 7.80 -19.50 -5.64
N GLU A 110 8.18 -20.32 -4.66
CA GLU A 110 9.01 -21.51 -4.88
C GLU A 110 8.35 -22.57 -5.77
N LYS A 111 7.02 -22.64 -5.74
CA LYS A 111 6.28 -23.73 -6.37
C LYS A 111 5.90 -23.39 -7.80
N THR A 112 5.34 -22.21 -7.97
CA THR A 112 4.85 -21.71 -9.24
C THR A 112 5.91 -20.93 -10.00
N HIS A 113 6.98 -20.47 -9.35
CA HIS A 113 8.01 -19.60 -9.91
C HIS A 113 7.49 -18.28 -10.46
N ILE A 114 6.32 -17.86 -9.99
CA ILE A 114 5.78 -16.53 -10.29
C ILE A 114 6.62 -15.51 -9.54
N ILE A 115 6.98 -14.44 -10.24
CA ILE A 115 7.83 -13.37 -9.73
C ILE A 115 6.94 -12.18 -9.35
N LEU A 116 7.15 -11.67 -8.14
CA LEU A 116 6.54 -10.44 -7.66
C LEU A 116 7.53 -9.29 -7.88
N TYR A 117 7.12 -8.34 -8.70
CA TYR A 117 7.83 -7.08 -8.87
C TYR A 117 7.14 -6.00 -8.06
N ILE A 118 7.95 -5.13 -7.46
CA ILE A 118 7.48 -4.05 -6.60
C ILE A 118 8.01 -2.73 -7.15
N ASN A 119 7.12 -1.74 -7.21
CA ASN A 119 7.48 -0.35 -7.34
C ASN A 119 6.97 0.37 -6.10
N ASP A 120 7.88 0.71 -5.21
CA ASP A 120 7.63 1.68 -4.16
C ASP A 120 7.82 3.07 -4.77
N ASP A 121 6.74 3.68 -5.22
CA ASP A 121 6.77 5.03 -5.76
C ASP A 121 6.97 6.01 -4.60
N LYS A 122 8.23 6.17 -4.17
CA LYS A 122 8.64 7.19 -3.21
C LYS A 122 8.56 8.61 -3.83
N VAL A 123 8.21 8.74 -5.11
CA VAL A 123 8.38 9.99 -5.88
C VAL A 123 7.20 10.94 -5.72
N ASN A 124 6.00 10.46 -5.41
CA ASN A 124 4.82 11.32 -5.22
C ASN A 124 4.60 11.75 -3.75
N ARG A 125 5.66 12.21 -3.08
CA ARG A 125 5.53 12.85 -1.76
C ARG A 125 4.92 14.26 -1.87
N LYS A 126 3.71 14.37 -2.43
CA LYS A 126 2.94 15.60 -2.36
C LYS A 126 2.48 15.76 -0.91
N SER A 127 3.18 16.62 -0.16
CA SER A 127 2.82 16.93 1.21
C SER A 127 1.60 17.86 1.23
N PHE A 128 0.49 17.44 1.83
CA PHE A 128 -0.61 18.33 2.16
C PHE A 128 -0.65 18.48 3.68
N GLY A 129 -0.36 19.67 4.20
CA GLY A 129 -0.37 19.93 5.64
C GLY A 129 0.51 18.98 6.46
N GLY A 130 1.69 18.59 5.95
CA GLY A 130 2.61 17.67 6.62
C GLY A 130 2.30 16.17 6.46
N CYS A 131 1.13 15.81 5.93
CA CYS A 131 0.80 14.44 5.54
C CYS A 131 1.33 14.13 4.13
N VAL A 132 1.95 12.96 3.96
CA VAL A 132 2.50 12.45 2.71
C VAL A 132 1.74 11.19 2.32
N PHE A 133 1.38 11.02 1.06
CA PHE A 133 0.81 9.76 0.59
C PHE A 133 1.89 8.90 -0.04
N SER A 134 1.85 7.61 0.28
CA SER A 134 2.69 6.59 -0.35
C SER A 134 1.81 5.66 -1.16
N SER A 135 2.27 5.31 -2.36
CA SER A 135 1.65 4.28 -3.18
C SER A 135 2.64 3.16 -3.41
N THR A 136 2.19 1.94 -3.20
CA THR A 136 2.96 0.74 -3.52
C THR A 136 2.23 -0.01 -4.62
N TYR A 137 2.98 -0.37 -5.65
CA TYR A 137 2.46 -1.07 -6.81
C TYR A 137 3.13 -2.44 -6.92
N HIS A 138 2.34 -3.46 -7.22
CA HIS A 138 2.78 -4.84 -7.35
C HIS A 138 2.45 -5.37 -8.74
N ILE A 139 3.36 -6.13 -9.33
CA ILE A 139 3.13 -6.90 -10.56
C ILE A 139 3.46 -8.36 -10.28
N TYR A 140 2.52 -9.23 -10.61
CA TYR A 140 2.71 -10.68 -10.64
C TYR A 140 3.01 -11.08 -12.08
N TYR A 141 4.23 -11.55 -12.31
CA TYR A 141 4.70 -11.96 -13.62
C TYR A 141 5.08 -13.42 -13.62
N ASP A 142 4.71 -14.10 -14.68
CA ASP A 142 4.97 -15.51 -14.85
C ASP A 142 6.02 -15.74 -15.95
N PRO A 143 7.21 -16.24 -15.58
CA PRO A 143 8.28 -16.50 -16.53
C PRO A 143 8.05 -17.71 -17.43
N VAL A 144 7.13 -18.63 -17.07
CA VAL A 144 6.83 -19.82 -17.88
C VAL A 144 5.99 -19.45 -19.10
N ILE A 145 4.99 -18.61 -18.91
CA ILE A 145 4.10 -18.15 -19.99
C ILE A 145 4.48 -16.77 -20.53
N LEU A 146 5.49 -16.13 -19.93
CA LEU A 146 6.02 -14.81 -20.28
C LEU A 146 4.95 -13.69 -20.24
N ARG A 147 4.06 -13.70 -19.25
CA ARG A 147 2.97 -12.71 -19.12
C ARG A 147 2.88 -12.11 -17.73
N ILE A 148 2.46 -10.84 -17.68
CA ILE A 148 1.91 -10.23 -16.47
C ILE A 148 0.54 -10.88 -16.23
N ILE A 149 0.33 -11.41 -15.03
CA ILE A 149 -0.94 -12.05 -14.68
C ILE A 149 -1.84 -11.10 -13.91
N ALA A 150 -1.27 -10.36 -12.96
CA ALA A 150 -2.06 -9.46 -12.14
C ALA A 150 -1.23 -8.27 -11.69
N THR A 151 -1.91 -7.16 -11.42
CA THR A 151 -1.35 -6.01 -10.75
C THR A 151 -2.18 -5.66 -9.53
N SER A 152 -1.53 -5.02 -8.55
CA SER A 152 -2.24 -4.34 -7.48
C SER A 152 -1.62 -3.01 -7.13
N LYS A 153 -2.46 -2.11 -6.61
CA LYS A 153 -2.09 -0.79 -6.16
C LYS A 153 -2.66 -0.56 -4.76
N ASP A 154 -1.79 -0.16 -3.86
CA ASP A 154 -2.15 0.25 -2.50
C ASP A 154 -1.77 1.71 -2.27
N VAL A 155 -2.56 2.38 -1.43
CA VAL A 155 -2.32 3.77 -1.01
C VAL A 155 -2.39 3.85 0.51
N ARG A 156 -1.42 4.56 1.09
CA ARG A 156 -1.32 4.80 2.53
C ARG A 156 -1.03 6.26 2.82
N GLY A 157 -1.53 6.73 3.95
CA GLY A 157 -1.15 8.02 4.53
C GLY A 157 0.09 7.87 5.40
N LEU A 158 0.94 8.89 5.42
CA LEU A 158 2.10 9.03 6.28
C LEU A 158 2.02 10.39 6.96
N TYR A 159 2.18 10.43 8.28
CA TYR A 159 2.22 11.69 9.03
C TYR A 159 3.40 11.69 10.00
N PRO A 160 3.96 12.85 10.38
CA PRO A 160 5.14 12.89 11.24
C PRO A 160 4.86 12.30 12.62
N ALA A 161 5.78 11.49 13.11
CA ALA A 161 5.75 10.91 14.45
C ALA A 161 6.47 11.85 15.44
N TYR A 162 5.81 12.92 15.86
CA TYR A 162 6.49 14.00 16.60
C TYR A 162 7.19 13.58 17.90
N LEU A 163 6.67 12.56 18.60
CA LEU A 163 7.25 12.07 19.86
C LEU A 163 8.28 10.95 19.67
N ALA A 164 8.20 10.20 18.56
CA ALA A 164 9.01 9.01 18.33
C ALA A 164 10.10 9.20 17.25
N GLY A 165 10.04 10.31 16.49
CA GLY A 165 10.85 10.52 15.29
C GLY A 165 10.35 9.72 14.10
N GLY A 166 10.52 10.25 12.89
CA GLY A 166 10.09 9.60 11.65
C GLY A 166 8.62 9.83 11.31
N TYR A 167 7.95 8.81 10.77
CA TYR A 167 6.57 8.87 10.27
C TYR A 167 5.74 7.70 10.79
N LEU A 168 4.49 7.96 11.09
CA LEU A 168 3.45 6.96 11.33
C LEU A 168 2.63 6.74 10.06
N ILE A 169 2.08 5.55 9.92
CA ILE A 169 1.32 5.11 8.73
C ILE A 169 -0.16 5.04 9.08
N VAL A 170 -1.01 5.52 8.16
CA VAL A 170 -2.46 5.29 8.17
C VAL A 170 -2.83 4.41 6.99
N GLY A 171 -3.64 3.40 7.26
CA GLY A 171 -4.21 2.50 6.26
C GLY A 171 -3.34 1.26 5.98
N GLU A 172 -4.03 0.13 5.83
CA GLU A 172 -3.44 -1.17 5.54
C GLU A 172 -3.18 -1.40 4.04
N LEU A 173 -2.44 -2.47 3.71
CA LEU A 173 -2.18 -2.94 2.34
C LEU A 173 -3.34 -3.84 1.88
N ASP A 174 -4.54 -3.26 1.79
CA ASP A 174 -5.78 -4.03 1.61
C ASP A 174 -5.80 -4.77 0.27
N ASN A 175 -5.35 -4.11 -0.80
CA ASN A 175 -5.47 -4.65 -2.15
C ASN A 175 -4.43 -5.72 -2.41
N TYR A 176 -3.19 -5.51 -1.97
CA TYR A 176 -2.18 -6.56 -1.92
C TYR A 176 -2.66 -7.77 -1.10
N SER A 177 -3.25 -7.57 0.08
CA SER A 177 -3.70 -8.68 0.93
C SER A 177 -4.87 -9.46 0.30
N LYS A 178 -5.83 -8.75 -0.30
CA LYS A 178 -6.93 -9.34 -1.09
C LYS A 178 -6.38 -10.14 -2.28
N LEU A 179 -5.48 -9.56 -3.06
CA LEU A 179 -4.89 -10.23 -4.22
C LEU A 179 -4.06 -11.44 -3.79
N LYS A 180 -3.25 -11.35 -2.73
CA LYS A 180 -2.50 -12.48 -2.18
C LYS A 180 -3.42 -13.63 -1.77
N SER A 181 -4.54 -13.32 -1.14
CA SER A 181 -5.54 -14.32 -0.71
C SER A 181 -6.22 -14.98 -1.93
N PHE A 182 -6.60 -14.17 -2.92
CA PHE A 182 -7.10 -14.67 -4.20
C PHE A 182 -6.07 -15.54 -4.92
N TRP A 183 -4.80 -15.16 -4.89
CA TRP A 183 -3.69 -15.88 -5.49
C TRP A 183 -3.52 -17.27 -4.88
N GLN A 184 -3.48 -17.32 -3.56
CA GLN A 184 -3.35 -18.53 -2.76
C GLN A 184 -4.43 -19.58 -3.09
N LYS A 185 -5.65 -19.10 -3.40
CA LYS A 185 -6.79 -19.96 -3.71
C LYS A 185 -6.81 -20.43 -5.17
N ASN A 186 -6.40 -19.57 -6.11
CA ASN A 186 -6.69 -19.79 -7.53
C ASN A 186 -5.47 -20.14 -8.39
N TYR A 187 -4.26 -19.81 -7.94
CA TYR A 187 -2.98 -20.00 -8.67
C TYR A 187 -2.05 -20.96 -7.94
N ASN A 188 -2.64 -21.88 -7.19
CA ASN A 188 -1.96 -22.98 -6.51
C ASN A 188 -2.49 -24.31 -7.08
N PHE A 189 -1.65 -25.35 -7.12
CA PHE A 189 -2.00 -26.63 -7.74
C PHE A 189 -1.26 -27.81 -7.12
#